data_AF-A0A4Y2QDH4-F1
#
_entry.id   AF-A0A4Y2QDH4-F1
#
_cell.length_a   1.000
_cell.length_b   1.000
_cell.length_c   1.000
_cell.angle_alpha   90.00
_cell.angle_beta   90.00
_cell.angle_gamma   90.00
#
_symmetry.space_group_name_H-M   'P 1'
#
loop_
_entity.id
_entity.type
_entity.pdbx_description
1 polymer ?
#
loop_
_entity_poly.entity_id
_entity_poly.type
_entity_poly.pdbx_seq_one_letter_code
_entity_poly.pdbx_strand_id
1 'polypeptide(L)'
;MSQLIRYVNIKDGECSVEENFVDFDISHQKTGTNLSEEIMQKLSSDRLGIQKCRGENFSNMGGKYEGVQAHIFKINDLSKFVPCKAHGLNLVGVHAAEVSVLMISFFVKVLEFFNCFSMSALRWEALLDSIKTNLKRHCDTRWPSRDQAITAFQKNLPSVYEVLQHMTEQRSMPRSGCHYSNRTGWMDM
;
A
#
# COMPACT_ATOMS: atom_id res chain seq x y z
N MET A 1 -15.27 3.13 -2.26
CA MET A 1 -14.96 2.94 -3.69
C MET A 1 -14.93 4.31 -4.34
N SER A 2 -13.95 4.60 -5.19
CA SER A 2 -13.95 5.82 -6.01
C SER A 2 -14.56 5.51 -7.37
N GLN A 3 -15.46 6.35 -7.86
CA GLN A 3 -16.08 6.19 -9.16
C GLN A 3 -15.47 7.18 -10.16
N LEU A 4 -14.89 6.63 -11.23
CA LEU A 4 -14.39 7.38 -12.37
C LEU A 4 -15.02 6.81 -13.63
N ILE A 5 -15.43 7.69 -14.55
CA ILE A 5 -15.99 7.30 -15.83
C ILE A 5 -15.07 7.81 -16.92
N ARG A 6 -14.65 6.90 -17.78
CA ARG A 6 -13.96 7.21 -19.02
C ARG A 6 -14.89 6.98 -20.18
N TYR A 7 -15.09 7.98 -21.03
CA TYR A 7 -15.99 7.91 -22.16
C TYR A 7 -15.40 8.59 -23.39
N VAL A 8 -15.99 8.30 -24.55
CA VAL A 8 -15.64 8.95 -25.80
C VAL A 8 -16.61 10.09 -26.04
N ASN A 9 -16.09 11.31 -26.14
CA ASN A 9 -16.84 12.49 -26.52
C ASN A 9 -16.67 12.73 -28.02
N ILE A 10 -17.78 12.86 -28.75
CA ILE A 10 -17.79 13.15 -30.18
C ILE A 10 -18.53 14.46 -30.38
N LYS A 11 -17.82 15.49 -30.82
CA LYS A 11 -18.36 16.83 -31.11
C LYS A 11 -17.81 17.30 -32.44
N ASP A 12 -18.69 17.76 -33.32
CA ASP A 12 -18.32 18.34 -34.62
C ASP A 12 -17.40 17.47 -35.49
N GLY A 13 -17.53 16.14 -35.37
CA GLY A 13 -16.68 15.16 -36.07
C GLY A 13 -15.33 14.88 -35.40
N GLU A 14 -14.98 15.60 -34.34
CA GLU A 14 -13.80 15.32 -33.52
C GLU A 14 -14.12 14.31 -32.42
N CYS A 15 -13.16 13.43 -32.13
CA CYS A 15 -13.28 12.37 -31.14
C CYS A 15 -12.21 12.55 -30.06
N SER A 16 -12.63 12.67 -28.81
CA SER A 16 -11.74 12.75 -27.64
C SER A 16 -12.12 11.71 -26.59
N VAL A 17 -11.14 11.28 -25.81
CA VAL A 17 -11.36 10.44 -24.63
C VAL A 17 -11.31 11.34 -23.41
N GLU A 18 -12.39 11.36 -22.65
CA GLU A 18 -12.52 12.14 -21.43
C GLU A 18 -12.63 11.20 -20.23
N GLU A 19 -12.10 11.64 -19.08
CA GLU A 19 -12.20 10.93 -17.82
C GLU A 19 -12.65 11.90 -16.73
N ASN A 20 -13.77 11.58 -16.09
CA ASN A 20 -14.34 12.39 -15.04
C ASN A 20 -14.45 11.58 -13.76
N PHE A 21 -13.96 12.15 -12.66
CA PHE A 21 -14.29 11.72 -11.32
C PHE A 21 -15.77 12.06 -11.04
N VAL A 22 -16.51 11.10 -10.51
CA VAL A 22 -17.92 11.28 -10.14
C VAL A 22 -17.99 11.58 -8.65
N ASP A 23 -17.65 10.60 -7.83
CA ASP A 23 -17.67 10.69 -6.38
C ASP A 23 -16.91 9.54 -5.69
N PHE A 24 -17.01 9.55 -4.36
CA PHE A 24 -16.68 8.41 -3.52
C PHE A 24 -17.96 7.81 -2.97
N ASP A 25 -18.05 6.49 -3.05
CA ASP A 25 -19.12 5.71 -2.46
C ASP A 25 -18.57 4.84 -1.33
N ILE A 26 -19.33 4.67 -0.25
CA ILE A 26 -18.92 3.79 0.84
C ILE A 26 -19.50 2.40 0.54
N SER A 27 -18.62 1.46 0.22
CA SER A 27 -19.05 0.06 0.09
C SER A 27 -19.13 -0.57 1.48
N HIS A 28 -20.24 -1.25 1.74
CA HIS A 28 -20.43 -2.02 2.95
C HIS A 28 -20.22 -3.52 2.74
N GLN A 29 -19.95 -3.93 1.49
CA GLN A 29 -19.94 -5.31 1.05
C GLN A 29 -18.54 -5.76 0.63
N LYS A 30 -18.29 -7.07 0.70
CA LYS A 30 -16.97 -7.67 0.38
C LYS A 30 -17.02 -8.81 -0.63
N THR A 31 -18.20 -9.34 -0.91
CA THR A 31 -18.40 -10.43 -1.88
C THR A 31 -18.68 -9.87 -3.27
N GLY A 32 -18.26 -10.57 -4.32
CA GLY A 32 -18.46 -10.09 -5.69
C GLY A 32 -19.93 -9.89 -6.06
N THR A 33 -20.85 -10.73 -5.57
CA THR A 33 -22.29 -10.55 -5.79
C THR A 33 -22.80 -9.25 -5.20
N ASN A 34 -22.71 -9.08 -3.88
CA ASN A 34 -23.18 -7.87 -3.20
C ASN A 34 -22.49 -6.59 -3.69
N LEU A 35 -21.18 -6.64 -4.03
CA LEU A 35 -20.47 -5.50 -4.62
C LEU A 35 -21.00 -5.16 -6.01
N SER A 36 -21.37 -6.16 -6.82
CA SER A 36 -21.98 -5.90 -8.12
C SER A 36 -23.35 -5.24 -7.99
N GLU A 37 -24.14 -5.63 -6.99
CA GLU A 37 -25.42 -5.01 -6.69
C GLU A 37 -25.27 -3.56 -6.24
N GLU A 38 -24.33 -3.26 -5.33
CA GLU A 38 -24.01 -1.88 -4.93
C GLU A 38 -23.59 -1.03 -6.14
N ILE A 39 -22.71 -1.55 -7.01
CA ILE A 39 -22.30 -0.85 -8.24
C ILE A 39 -23.51 -0.58 -9.15
N MET A 40 -24.40 -1.56 -9.32
CA MET A 40 -25.58 -1.41 -10.16
C MET A 40 -26.56 -0.37 -9.60
N GLN A 41 -26.74 -0.34 -8.28
CA GLN A 41 -27.55 0.68 -7.60
C GLN A 41 -26.94 2.07 -7.77
N LYS A 42 -25.62 2.21 -7.58
CA LYS A 42 -24.90 3.46 -7.76
C LYS A 42 -24.96 3.99 -9.19
N LEU A 43 -24.72 3.13 -10.18
CA LEU A 43 -24.87 3.52 -11.59
C LEU A 43 -26.29 3.98 -11.89
N SER A 44 -27.30 3.32 -11.31
CA SER A 44 -28.70 3.71 -11.48
C SER A 44 -29.02 5.06 -10.83
N SER A 45 -28.51 5.35 -9.63
CA SER A 45 -28.70 6.65 -8.97
C SER A 45 -28.05 7.79 -9.76
N ASP A 46 -26.92 7.51 -10.39
CA ASP A 46 -26.18 8.46 -11.21
C ASP A 46 -26.75 8.59 -12.63
N ARG A 47 -27.81 7.83 -12.95
CA ARG A 47 -28.45 7.76 -14.27
C ARG A 47 -27.49 7.28 -15.37
N LEU A 48 -26.56 6.42 -15.00
CA LEU A 48 -25.59 5.78 -15.88
C LEU A 48 -26.07 4.38 -16.24
N GLY A 49 -26.45 4.17 -17.50
CA GLY A 49 -26.89 2.86 -17.95
C GLY A 49 -25.71 1.90 -18.11
N ILE A 50 -25.70 0.79 -17.33
CA ILE A 50 -24.67 -0.26 -17.46
C ILE A 50 -24.56 -0.80 -18.89
N GLN A 51 -25.64 -0.79 -19.66
CA GLN A 51 -25.69 -1.27 -21.04
C GLN A 51 -24.84 -0.41 -22.01
N LYS A 52 -24.47 0.82 -21.60
CA LYS A 52 -23.53 1.67 -22.33
C LYS A 52 -22.07 1.40 -21.94
N CYS A 53 -21.83 0.65 -20.88
CA CYS A 53 -20.48 0.26 -20.47
C CYS A 53 -19.84 -0.66 -21.51
N ARG A 54 -18.56 -0.42 -21.81
CA ARG A 54 -17.75 -1.24 -22.74
C ARG A 54 -16.48 -1.76 -22.09
N GLY A 55 -16.11 -1.21 -20.94
CA GLY A 55 -14.92 -1.61 -20.23
C GLY A 55 -15.05 -1.26 -18.76
N GLU A 56 -14.58 -2.16 -17.93
CA GLU A 56 -14.60 -2.00 -16.49
C GLU A 56 -13.23 -2.31 -15.90
N ASN A 57 -12.85 -1.55 -14.87
CA ASN A 57 -11.56 -1.71 -14.21
C ASN A 57 -11.78 -1.71 -12.69
N PHE A 58 -12.14 -2.88 -12.16
CA PHE A 58 -12.33 -3.09 -10.73
C PHE A 58 -11.10 -3.76 -10.14
N SER A 59 -10.40 -3.06 -9.24
CA SER A 59 -9.12 -3.49 -8.66
C SER A 59 -9.21 -4.75 -7.78
N ASN A 60 -10.35 -5.02 -7.14
CA ASN A 60 -10.48 -6.09 -6.14
C ASN A 60 -11.40 -7.26 -6.54
N MET A 61 -11.79 -7.39 -7.82
CA MET A 61 -12.97 -8.21 -8.16
C MET A 61 -12.85 -9.02 -9.46
N GLY A 62 -11.63 -9.34 -9.88
CA GLY A 62 -11.31 -10.17 -11.05
C GLY A 62 -11.58 -11.67 -10.88
N GLY A 63 -12.49 -12.06 -9.98
CA GLY A 63 -12.89 -13.47 -9.83
C GLY A 63 -13.63 -13.95 -11.09
N LYS A 64 -13.24 -15.11 -11.64
CA LYS A 64 -13.81 -15.63 -12.91
C LYS A 64 -15.28 -16.04 -12.81
N TYR A 65 -15.72 -16.51 -11.65
CA TYR A 65 -17.04 -17.11 -11.47
C TYR A 65 -17.96 -16.24 -10.61
N GLU A 66 -17.47 -15.79 -9.46
CA GLU A 66 -18.23 -15.02 -8.45
C GLU A 66 -17.60 -13.65 -8.18
N GLY A 67 -16.72 -13.17 -9.07
CA GLY A 67 -16.21 -11.80 -9.02
C GLY A 67 -17.20 -10.82 -9.63
N VAL A 68 -17.08 -9.53 -9.31
CA VAL A 68 -17.93 -8.48 -9.92
C VAL A 68 -17.88 -8.52 -11.43
N GLN A 69 -16.71 -8.78 -12.02
CA GLN A 69 -16.63 -8.91 -13.49
C GLN A 69 -17.56 -9.98 -14.05
N ALA A 70 -17.75 -11.10 -13.32
CA ALA A 70 -18.56 -12.21 -13.79
C ALA A 70 -20.05 -11.86 -13.69
N HIS A 71 -20.44 -11.14 -12.64
CA HIS A 71 -21.80 -10.64 -12.48
C HIS A 71 -22.14 -9.54 -13.49
N ILE A 72 -21.25 -8.58 -13.71
CA ILE A 72 -21.48 -7.52 -14.71
C ILE A 72 -21.48 -8.10 -16.12
N PHE A 73 -20.60 -9.05 -16.43
CA PHE A 73 -20.62 -9.74 -17.73
C PHE A 73 -21.95 -10.44 -18.01
N LYS A 74 -22.61 -11.02 -17.00
CA LYS A 74 -23.96 -11.61 -17.13
C LYS A 74 -25.03 -10.55 -17.45
N ILE A 75 -24.83 -9.30 -17.05
CA ILE A 75 -25.76 -8.19 -17.26
C ILE A 75 -25.48 -7.48 -18.59
N ASN A 76 -24.21 -7.33 -18.95
CA ASN A 76 -23.72 -6.70 -20.17
C ASN A 76 -22.45 -7.42 -20.65
N ASP A 77 -22.60 -8.30 -21.64
CA ASP A 77 -21.54 -9.11 -22.25
C ASP A 77 -20.54 -8.29 -23.09
N LEU A 78 -20.90 -7.04 -23.40
CA LEU A 78 -20.03 -6.06 -24.06
C LEU A 78 -19.11 -5.34 -23.05
N SER A 79 -19.37 -5.41 -21.75
CA SER A 79 -18.46 -4.88 -20.72
C SER A 79 -17.24 -5.79 -20.60
N LYS A 80 -16.08 -5.35 -21.09
CA LYS A 80 -14.84 -6.12 -20.96
C LYS A 80 -14.11 -5.75 -19.68
N PHE A 81 -13.77 -6.77 -18.89
CA PHE A 81 -12.89 -6.59 -17.75
C PHE A 81 -11.48 -6.23 -18.23
N VAL A 82 -10.98 -5.10 -17.72
CA VAL A 82 -9.62 -4.62 -17.95
C VAL A 82 -8.85 -4.75 -16.63
N PRO A 83 -7.91 -5.70 -16.53
CA PRO A 83 -7.10 -5.85 -15.34
C PRO A 83 -6.32 -4.56 -15.02
N CYS A 84 -6.25 -4.22 -13.73
CA CYS A 84 -5.46 -3.08 -13.30
C CYS A 84 -3.96 -3.34 -13.53
N LYS A 85 -3.36 -2.62 -14.49
CA LYS A 85 -1.93 -2.74 -14.81
C LYS A 85 -1.03 -2.53 -13.61
N ALA A 86 -1.36 -1.58 -12.73
CA ALA A 86 -0.59 -1.32 -11.51
C ALA A 86 -0.63 -2.51 -10.54
N HIS A 87 -1.80 -3.15 -10.38
CA HIS A 87 -1.92 -4.36 -9.57
C HIS A 87 -1.17 -5.54 -10.21
N GLY A 88 -1.27 -5.71 -11.53
CA GLY A 88 -0.50 -6.74 -12.25
C GLY A 88 1.00 -6.57 -12.07
N LEU A 89 1.52 -5.34 -12.21
CA LEU A 89 2.93 -5.04 -11.99
C LEU A 89 3.35 -5.29 -10.53
N ASN A 90 2.48 -4.95 -9.58
CA ASN A 90 2.71 -5.26 -8.17
C ASN A 90 2.86 -6.77 -7.93
N LEU A 91 1.98 -7.59 -8.51
CA LEU A 91 2.06 -9.06 -8.41
C LEU A 91 3.35 -9.61 -9.03
N VAL A 92 3.77 -9.08 -10.19
CA VAL A 92 5.05 -9.48 -10.80
C VAL A 92 6.21 -9.24 -9.85
N GLY A 93 6.30 -8.05 -9.25
CA GLY A 93 7.37 -7.73 -8.29
C GLY A 93 7.35 -8.62 -7.05
N VAL A 94 6.17 -8.79 -6.45
CA VAL A 94 5.99 -9.63 -5.25
C VAL A 94 6.40 -11.08 -5.53
N HIS A 95 5.84 -11.70 -6.58
CA HIS A 95 6.15 -13.09 -6.91
C HIS A 95 7.62 -13.28 -7.33
N ALA A 96 8.22 -12.33 -8.05
CA ALA A 96 9.63 -12.40 -8.42
C ALA A 96 10.56 -12.39 -7.20
N ALA A 97 10.21 -11.67 -6.13
CA ALA A 97 10.97 -11.71 -4.88
C ALA A 97 10.74 -13.00 -4.07
N GLU A 98 9.53 -13.56 -4.11
CA GLU A 98 9.16 -14.77 -3.36
C GLU A 98 9.81 -16.04 -3.90
N VAL A 99 10.21 -16.08 -5.18
CA VAL A 99 10.90 -17.27 -5.74
C VAL A 99 12.38 -17.33 -5.37
N SER A 100 12.96 -16.26 -4.81
CA SER A 100 14.39 -16.17 -4.50
C SER A 100 14.62 -16.14 -3.00
N VAL A 101 15.27 -17.18 -2.46
CA VAL A 101 15.67 -17.27 -1.04
C VAL A 101 16.53 -16.08 -0.62
N LEU A 102 17.40 -15.59 -1.51
CA LEU A 102 18.22 -14.41 -1.28
C LEU A 102 17.36 -13.15 -1.12
N MET A 103 16.38 -12.96 -2.00
CA MET A 103 15.48 -11.80 -1.92
C MET A 103 14.56 -11.87 -0.71
N ILE A 104 14.02 -13.04 -0.38
CA ILE A 104 13.24 -13.26 0.84
C ILE A 104 14.08 -12.86 2.06
N SER A 105 15.29 -13.43 2.18
CA SER A 105 16.18 -13.16 3.30
C SER A 105 16.55 -11.68 3.39
N PHE A 106 16.84 -11.05 2.25
CA PHE A 106 17.13 -9.62 2.18
C PHE A 106 15.98 -8.78 2.73
N PHE A 107 14.75 -9.02 2.28
CA PHE A 107 13.59 -8.26 2.76
C PHE A 107 13.28 -8.52 4.23
N VAL A 108 13.42 -9.76 4.72
CA VAL A 108 13.32 -10.04 6.16
C VAL A 108 14.31 -9.19 6.95
N LYS A 109 15.57 -9.07 6.50
CA LYS A 109 16.58 -8.24 7.16
C LYS A 109 16.21 -6.77 7.16
N VAL A 110 15.74 -6.22 6.04
CA VAL A 110 15.27 -4.83 5.98
C VAL A 110 14.15 -4.57 6.98
N LEU A 111 13.22 -5.52 7.15
CA LEU A 111 12.14 -5.41 8.13
C LEU A 111 12.66 -5.49 9.57
N GLU A 112 13.58 -6.42 9.85
CA GLU A 112 14.23 -6.56 11.16
C GLU A 112 14.97 -5.28 11.56
N PHE A 113 15.70 -4.64 10.65
CA PHE A 113 16.35 -3.35 10.91
C PHE A 113 15.34 -2.28 11.29
N PHE A 114 14.26 -2.13 10.51
CA PHE A 114 13.21 -1.17 10.85
C PHE A 114 12.63 -1.43 12.24
N ASN A 115 12.27 -2.70 12.53
CA ASN A 115 11.69 -3.09 13.81
C ASN A 115 12.67 -2.89 14.98
N CYS A 116 13.97 -3.09 14.77
CA CYS A 116 14.99 -2.86 15.79
C CYS A 116 14.91 -1.41 16.32
N PHE A 117 14.73 -0.42 15.45
CA PHE A 117 14.58 0.96 15.88
C PHE A 117 13.16 1.27 16.36
N SER A 118 12.13 0.90 15.59
CA SER A 118 10.76 1.32 15.86
C SER A 118 10.16 0.72 17.14
N MET A 119 10.69 -0.40 17.64
CA MET A 119 10.21 -1.03 18.88
C MET A 119 10.74 -0.37 20.17
N SER A 120 11.50 0.72 20.08
CA SER A 120 12.10 1.39 21.24
C SER A 120 12.20 2.88 20.99
N ALA A 121 11.46 3.68 21.76
CA ALA A 121 11.49 5.14 21.66
C ALA A 121 12.92 5.70 21.67
N LEU A 122 13.77 5.22 22.60
CA LEU A 122 15.18 5.62 22.69
C LEU A 122 16.00 5.32 21.42
N ARG A 123 15.80 4.15 20.79
CA ARG A 123 16.52 3.77 19.57
C ARG A 123 15.99 4.55 18.38
N TRP A 124 14.68 4.79 18.35
CA TRP A 124 14.03 5.59 17.33
C TRP A 124 14.49 7.05 17.37
N GLU A 125 14.57 7.66 18.54
CA GLU A 125 15.08 9.03 18.73
C GLU A 125 16.55 9.13 18.29
N ALA A 126 17.43 8.25 18.78
CA ALA A 126 18.84 8.23 18.38
C ALA A 126 19.03 8.06 16.86
N LEU A 127 18.16 7.29 16.21
CA LEU A 127 18.12 7.16 14.77
C LEU A 127 17.67 8.47 14.10
N LEU A 128 16.56 9.06 14.55
CA LEU A 128 16.00 10.29 13.98
C LEU A 128 16.95 11.48 14.08
N ASP A 129 17.75 11.56 15.14
CA ASP A 129 18.79 12.58 15.31
C ASP A 129 19.90 12.47 14.25
N SER A 130 20.07 11.28 13.66
CA SER A 130 21.16 10.96 12.73
C SER A 130 20.73 10.91 11.27
N ILE A 131 19.45 10.67 10.97
CA ILE A 131 18.95 10.45 9.59
C ILE A 131 18.21 11.65 9.02
N LYS A 132 18.35 11.88 7.71
CA LYS A 132 17.69 12.99 7.00
C LYS A 132 16.29 12.64 6.49
N THR A 133 16.04 11.36 6.27
CA THR A 133 14.75 10.85 5.79
C THR A 133 14.36 9.62 6.58
N ASN A 134 13.12 9.60 7.10
CA ASN A 134 12.65 8.51 7.94
C ASN A 134 12.74 7.16 7.24
N LEU A 135 13.22 6.15 7.97
CA LEU A 135 13.08 4.76 7.55
C LEU A 135 11.60 4.40 7.42
N LYS A 136 11.31 3.49 6.49
CA LYS A 136 9.94 3.05 6.21
C LYS A 136 9.83 1.55 6.41
N ARG A 137 8.77 1.13 7.08
CA ARG A 137 8.34 -0.27 7.08
C ARG A 137 7.81 -0.63 5.70
N HIS A 138 8.28 -1.73 5.13
CA HIS A 138 7.66 -2.24 3.90
C HIS A 138 6.48 -3.15 4.20
N CYS A 139 5.62 -3.34 3.20
CA CYS A 139 4.49 -4.25 3.19
C CYS A 139 4.73 -5.37 2.19
N ASP A 140 4.50 -6.61 2.60
CA ASP A 140 4.85 -7.77 1.77
C ASP A 140 4.08 -7.83 0.45
N THR A 141 2.83 -7.39 0.48
CA THR A 141 1.90 -7.44 -0.65
C THR A 141 1.98 -6.22 -1.57
N ARG A 142 2.80 -5.22 -1.23
CA ARG A 142 2.91 -3.95 -1.99
C ARG A 142 4.35 -3.69 -2.42
N TRP A 143 4.67 -4.04 -3.66
CA TRP A 143 5.97 -3.77 -4.27
C TRP A 143 6.45 -2.31 -4.13
N PRO A 144 5.60 -1.28 -4.34
CA PRO A 144 6.02 0.11 -4.13
C PRO A 144 6.44 0.40 -2.68
N SER A 145 5.91 -0.33 -1.70
CA SER A 145 6.30 -0.17 -0.30
C SER A 145 7.69 -0.73 -0.03
N ARG A 146 8.05 -1.84 -0.69
CA ARG A 146 9.41 -2.41 -0.66
C ARG A 146 10.43 -1.45 -1.27
N ASP A 147 10.13 -0.90 -2.45
CA ASP A 147 10.98 0.09 -3.13
C ASP A 147 11.24 1.34 -2.26
N GLN A 148 10.17 1.89 -1.66
CA GLN A 148 10.30 3.03 -0.76
C GLN A 148 11.15 2.73 0.49
N ALA A 149 11.02 1.54 1.06
CA ALA A 149 11.80 1.13 2.23
C ALA A 149 13.28 0.98 1.88
N ILE A 150 13.61 0.31 0.76
CA ILE A 150 14.99 0.17 0.28
C ILE A 150 15.58 1.54 -0.02
N THR A 151 14.86 2.39 -0.74
CA THR A 151 15.34 3.73 -1.11
C THR A 151 15.64 4.57 0.14
N ALA A 152 14.76 4.54 1.15
CA ALA A 152 14.99 5.23 2.41
C ALA A 152 16.18 4.64 3.17
N PHE A 153 16.30 3.30 3.22
CA PHE A 153 17.40 2.63 3.89
C PHE A 153 18.75 2.95 3.23
N GLN A 154 18.84 2.83 1.90
CA GLN A 154 20.05 3.11 1.13
C GLN A 154 20.52 4.56 1.33
N LYS A 155 19.60 5.53 1.33
CA LYS A 155 19.93 6.95 1.54
C LYS A 155 20.51 7.24 2.93
N ASN A 156 20.13 6.47 3.94
CA ASN A 156 20.55 6.68 5.32
C ASN A 156 21.52 5.60 5.82
N LEU A 157 22.00 4.70 4.94
CA LEU A 157 22.81 3.55 5.32
C LEU A 157 24.06 3.92 6.14
N PRO A 158 24.83 4.98 5.79
CA PRO A 158 25.97 5.41 6.61
C PRO A 158 25.56 5.82 8.03
N SER A 159 24.52 6.66 8.16
CA SER A 159 24.01 7.12 9.46
C SER A 159 23.43 5.98 10.29
N VAL A 160 22.69 5.04 9.67
CA VAL A 160 22.17 3.85 10.35
C VAL A 160 23.32 3.01 10.90
N TYR A 161 24.41 2.86 10.14
CA TYR A 161 25.58 2.12 10.57
C TYR A 161 26.26 2.78 11.78
N GLU A 162 26.49 4.08 11.75
CA GLU A 162 27.08 4.85 12.87
C GLU A 162 26.25 4.69 14.16
N VAL A 163 24.92 4.81 14.06
CA VAL A 163 24.01 4.63 15.20
C VAL A 163 24.12 3.23 15.78
N LEU A 164 24.17 2.20 14.92
CA LEU A 164 24.32 0.80 15.37
C LEU A 164 25.67 0.54 16.03
N GLN A 165 26.76 1.13 15.51
CA GLN A 165 28.07 1.04 16.14
C GLN A 165 28.04 1.65 17.54
N HIS A 166 27.52 2.88 17.66
CA HIS A 166 27.43 3.56 18.95
C HIS A 166 26.59 2.79 19.98
N MET A 167 25.45 2.23 19.56
CA MET A 167 24.61 1.39 20.42
C MET A 167 25.33 0.12 20.88
N THR A 168 26.23 -0.43 20.07
CA THR A 168 27.01 -1.62 20.42
C THR A 168 28.08 -1.28 21.44
N GLU A 169 28.79 -0.16 21.24
CA GLU A 169 29.85 0.32 22.13
C GLU A 169 29.33 0.66 23.53
N GLN A 170 28.17 1.33 23.62
CA GLN A 170 27.50 1.61 24.90
C GLN A 170 27.09 0.34 25.66
N ARG A 171 26.81 -0.76 24.95
CA ARG A 171 26.45 -2.05 25.55
C ARG A 171 27.66 -2.81 26.10
N SER A 172 28.85 -2.56 25.55
CA SER A 172 30.12 -3.18 25.94
C SER A 172 30.85 -2.46 27.08
N MET A 173 30.44 -1.25 27.45
CA MET A 173 30.94 -0.64 28.69
C MET A 173 30.32 -1.36 29.89
N PRO A 174 31.10 -1.83 30.89
CA PRO A 174 30.52 -2.30 32.14
C PRO A 174 29.64 -1.17 32.67
N ARG A 175 28.43 -1.49 33.17
CA ARG A 175 27.57 -0.52 33.85
C ARG A 175 28.32 0.03 35.05
N SER A 176 29.15 1.05 34.86
CA SER A 176 29.75 1.82 35.93
C SER A 176 28.58 2.43 36.68
N GLY A 177 28.43 2.01 37.94
CA GLY A 177 27.25 2.21 38.76
C GLY A 177 26.70 3.63 38.65
N CYS A 178 25.54 3.75 38.00
CA CYS A 178 24.75 4.97 38.10
C CYS A 178 24.00 4.89 39.42
N HIS A 179 24.47 5.66 40.42
CA HIS A 179 23.68 6.00 41.59
C HIS A 179 22.33 6.55 41.11
N TYR A 180 21.26 5.79 41.34
CA TYR A 180 19.90 6.30 41.25
C TYR A 180 19.73 7.34 42.36
N SER A 181 19.88 8.62 42.03
CA SER A 181 19.28 9.67 42.86
C SER A 181 17.78 9.63 42.57
N ASN A 182 17.01 9.11 43.52
CA ASN A 182 15.56 9.20 43.56
C ASN A 182 15.11 10.63 43.24
N ARG A 183 14.35 10.80 42.17
CA ARG A 183 13.42 11.91 42.04
C ARG A 183 12.09 11.37 41.53
N THR A 184 11.29 10.97 42.51
CA THR A 184 9.83 10.81 42.41
C THR A 184 9.20 12.08 41.87
N GLY A 185 8.33 11.95 40.88
CA GLY A 185 7.41 12.99 40.45
C GLY A 185 6.65 12.55 39.20
N TRP A 186 5.33 12.69 39.24
CA TRP A 186 4.36 12.50 38.15
C TRP A 186 3.67 11.12 38.03
N MET A 187 2.97 10.74 39.10
CA MET A 187 1.50 10.53 39.07
C MET A 187 0.87 11.94 38.94
N ASP A 188 -0.09 12.29 38.08
CA ASP A 188 -1.43 11.77 37.84
C ASP A 188 -2.01 12.36 36.54
N MET A 189 -2.70 11.53 35.74
CA MET A 189 -4.00 11.71 35.05
C MET A 189 -4.15 10.76 33.86
#